data_AF-A0A3A4ZZQ6-F1
#
_entry.id   AF-A0A3A4ZZQ6-F1
#
_cell.length_a   1.000
_cell.length_b   1.000
_cell.length_c   1.000
_cell.angle_alpha   90.00
_cell.angle_beta   90.00
_cell.angle_gamma   90.00
#
_symmetry.space_group_name_H-M   'P 1'
#
loop_
_entity.id
_entity.type
_entity.pdbx_description
1 polymer ?
#
loop_
_entity_poly.entity_id
_entity_poly.type
_entity_poly.pdbx_seq_one_letter_code
_entity_poly.pdbx_strand_id
1 'polypeptide(L)'
;MPGFEIIGEEEKQEILDVLSRKVLFRYEFHDQRKGIYKVKEFEREFARYCGAKYALAVSSGTAALRVALAALGVGPGDEVITQGFTFVATWESVLDAGAVPVFTEVDDTFCMDPGDLEKKITSRTRAILPVHMCGGQARIQEIVKIAAKHSIPVLEDTAQSCGGRLNGKGLGTFGKAGAFSFDAVKTLTTGEGGMIVTDDEALYMRASEYHDHGHLHDP
;
A
#
# COMPACT_ATOMS: atom_id res chain seq x y z
N MET A 1 -2.89 18.57 -5.73
CA MET A 1 -1.84 19.37 -5.07
C MET A 1 -1.04 18.44 -4.19
N PRO A 2 0.29 18.38 -4.33
CA PRO A 2 1.17 17.66 -3.41
C PRO A 2 1.09 18.20 -1.98
N GLY A 3 1.31 17.34 -0.99
CA GLY A 3 1.19 17.72 0.42
C GLY A 3 2.24 18.72 0.90
N PHE A 4 3.43 18.73 0.27
CA PHE A 4 4.51 19.62 0.69
C PHE A 4 4.17 21.11 0.53
N GLU A 5 3.23 21.47 -0.35
CA GLU A 5 2.84 22.87 -0.62
C GLU A 5 2.12 23.53 0.57
N ILE A 6 1.61 22.72 1.51
CA ILE A 6 0.82 23.20 2.65
C ILE A 6 1.48 22.91 4.00
N ILE A 7 2.73 22.42 4.02
CA ILE A 7 3.46 22.18 5.28
C ILE A 7 3.53 23.48 6.09
N GLY A 8 3.05 23.42 7.31
CA GLY A 8 2.83 24.56 8.19
C GLY A 8 3.38 24.36 9.59
N GLU A 9 2.78 25.07 10.54
CA GLU A 9 3.19 25.00 11.95
C GLU A 9 2.74 23.69 12.59
N GLU A 10 1.67 23.07 12.08
CA GLU A 10 1.17 21.77 12.52
C GLU A 10 2.23 20.67 12.34
N GLU A 11 2.78 20.49 11.13
CA GLU A 11 3.82 19.48 10.89
C GLU A 11 5.10 19.76 11.69
N LYS A 12 5.46 21.04 11.82
CA LYS A 12 6.63 21.45 12.60
C LYS A 12 6.47 21.09 14.08
N GLN A 13 5.29 21.31 14.66
CA GLN A 13 5.00 20.92 16.03
C GLN A 13 5.10 19.42 16.22
N GLU A 14 4.55 18.63 15.30
CA GLU A 14 4.61 17.17 15.32
C GLU A 14 6.06 16.64 15.28
N ILE A 15 6.93 17.24 14.46
CA ILE A 15 8.36 16.89 14.41
C ILE A 15 9.07 17.28 15.71
N LEU A 16 8.84 18.49 16.22
CA LEU A 16 9.46 18.96 17.47
C LEU A 16 9.01 18.12 18.68
N ASP A 17 7.77 17.62 18.67
CA ASP A 17 7.24 16.73 19.69
C ASP A 17 8.07 15.43 19.78
N VAL A 18 8.38 14.81 18.64
CA VAL A 18 9.26 13.62 18.56
C VAL A 18 10.67 13.94 19.07
N LEU A 19 11.27 15.04 18.60
CA LEU A 19 12.63 15.43 18.99
C LEU A 19 12.74 15.75 20.49
N SER A 20 11.73 16.40 21.07
CA SER A 20 11.71 16.72 22.50
C SER A 20 11.69 15.47 23.39
N ARG A 21 11.10 14.37 22.92
CA ARG A 21 11.06 13.07 23.61
C ARG A 21 12.33 12.25 23.41
N LYS A 22 13.13 12.55 22.38
CA LYS A 22 14.34 11.80 22.00
C LYS A 22 14.07 10.33 21.67
N VAL A 23 12.85 10.00 21.25
CA VAL A 23 12.46 8.65 20.83
C VAL A 23 12.13 8.68 19.34
N LEU A 24 13.11 8.33 18.52
CA LEU A 24 12.97 8.26 17.06
C LEU A 24 12.41 6.92 16.58
N PHE A 25 12.52 5.89 17.42
CA PHE A 25 12.07 4.54 17.09
C PHE A 25 10.56 4.41 17.24
N ARG A 26 9.92 3.74 16.27
CA ARG A 26 8.46 3.55 16.28
C ARG A 26 7.96 2.67 17.44
N TYR A 27 8.77 1.73 17.91
CA TYR A 27 8.46 0.80 19.00
C TYR A 27 9.22 1.12 20.30
N GLU A 28 8.90 0.40 21.39
CA GLU A 28 9.61 0.46 22.68
C GLU A 28 9.67 1.83 23.37
N PHE A 29 10.51 2.01 24.39
CA PHE A 29 10.72 3.30 25.09
C PHE A 29 9.44 3.90 25.71
N HIS A 30 8.60 3.05 26.31
CA HIS A 30 7.27 3.40 26.82
C HIS A 30 7.29 4.59 27.80
N ASP A 31 8.24 4.61 28.73
CA ASP A 31 8.37 5.66 29.75
C ASP A 31 8.75 7.00 29.11
N GLN A 32 9.70 7.01 28.18
CA GLN A 32 10.22 8.23 27.55
C GLN A 32 9.19 8.87 26.61
N ARG A 33 8.42 8.07 25.88
CA ARG A 33 7.43 8.57 24.93
C ARG A 33 6.11 9.02 25.58
N LYS A 34 5.88 8.69 26.85
CA LYS A 34 4.71 9.11 27.65
C LYS A 34 3.37 8.81 26.96
N GLY A 35 3.26 7.61 26.38
CA GLY A 35 2.04 7.14 25.72
C GLY A 35 1.85 7.64 24.28
N ILE A 36 2.78 8.41 23.71
CA ILE A 36 2.67 8.93 22.34
C ILE A 36 3.41 8.03 21.36
N TYR A 37 2.69 7.56 20.35
CA TYR A 37 3.22 6.66 19.32
C TYR A 37 2.82 7.20 17.95
N LYS A 38 3.52 8.22 17.45
CA LYS A 38 3.17 8.92 16.20
C LYS A 38 2.86 7.98 15.04
N VAL A 39 3.67 6.94 14.84
CA VAL A 39 3.46 5.95 13.77
C VAL A 39 2.18 5.13 14.01
N LYS A 40 1.95 4.61 15.22
CA LYS A 40 0.75 3.82 15.57
C LYS A 40 -0.53 4.65 15.53
N GLU A 41 -0.44 5.91 15.96
CA GLU A 41 -1.53 6.88 15.88
C GLU A 41 -1.89 7.17 14.42
N PHE A 42 -0.89 7.40 13.58
CA PHE A 42 -1.07 7.61 12.14
C PHE A 42 -1.67 6.37 11.46
N GLU A 43 -1.16 5.16 11.74
CA GLU A 43 -1.74 3.90 11.25
C GLU A 43 -3.23 3.79 11.59
N ARG A 44 -3.59 3.99 12.87
CA ARG A 44 -4.98 3.95 13.31
C ARG A 44 -5.85 4.97 12.60
N GLU A 45 -5.36 6.20 12.47
CA GLU A 45 -6.11 7.28 11.82
C GLU A 45 -6.25 7.07 10.32
N PHE A 46 -5.21 6.55 9.67
CA PHE A 46 -5.21 6.25 8.25
C PHE A 46 -6.11 5.05 7.93
N ALA A 47 -6.07 3.98 8.73
CA ALA A 47 -7.00 2.86 8.63
C ALA A 47 -8.46 3.35 8.68
N ARG A 48 -8.79 4.18 9.68
CA ARG A 48 -10.10 4.81 9.82
C ARG A 48 -10.45 5.71 8.62
N TYR A 49 -9.50 6.50 8.11
CA TYR A 49 -9.70 7.37 6.97
C TYR A 49 -10.04 6.57 5.70
N CYS A 50 -9.28 5.51 5.40
CA CYS A 50 -9.53 4.63 4.25
C CYS A 50 -10.79 3.77 4.43
N GLY A 51 -11.17 3.47 5.68
CA GLY A 51 -12.22 2.51 6.00
C GLY A 51 -11.72 1.06 6.01
N ALA A 52 -10.46 0.84 6.36
CA ALA A 52 -9.84 -0.47 6.57
C ALA A 52 -9.72 -0.78 8.06
N LYS A 53 -9.63 -2.07 8.42
CA LYS A 53 -9.41 -2.49 9.82
C LYS A 53 -7.98 -2.29 10.29
N TYR A 54 -7.01 -2.57 9.43
CA TYR A 54 -5.59 -2.53 9.76
C TYR A 54 -4.85 -1.62 8.80
N ALA A 55 -3.86 -0.91 9.32
CA ALA A 55 -2.87 -0.19 8.53
C ALA A 55 -1.48 -0.40 9.13
N LEU A 56 -0.47 -0.48 8.26
CA LEU A 56 0.92 -0.69 8.60
C LEU A 56 1.80 0.28 7.84
N ALA A 57 2.39 1.22 8.57
CA ALA A 57 3.33 2.20 8.03
C ALA A 57 4.65 1.51 7.72
N VAL A 58 5.26 1.87 6.60
CA VAL A 58 6.56 1.34 6.14
C VAL A 58 7.39 2.47 5.55
N SER A 59 8.64 2.17 5.17
CA SER A 59 9.63 3.17 4.80
C SER A 59 9.39 3.88 3.46
N SER A 60 8.62 3.30 2.54
CA SER A 60 8.28 3.92 1.25
C SER A 60 7.08 3.23 0.59
N GLY A 61 6.51 3.83 -0.46
CA GLY A 61 5.51 3.15 -1.29
C GLY A 61 6.04 1.87 -1.94
N THR A 62 7.31 1.86 -2.38
CA THR A 62 7.96 0.64 -2.88
C THR A 62 8.09 -0.42 -1.79
N ALA A 63 8.43 -0.03 -0.56
CA ALA A 63 8.45 -0.97 0.56
C ALA A 63 7.05 -1.52 0.85
N ALA A 64 5.99 -0.71 0.73
CA ALA A 64 4.61 -1.15 0.91
C ALA A 64 4.23 -2.24 -0.10
N LEU A 65 4.60 -2.05 -1.37
CA LEU A 65 4.39 -3.06 -2.42
C LEU A 65 5.17 -4.35 -2.13
N ARG A 66 6.47 -4.26 -1.82
CA ARG A 66 7.31 -5.43 -1.51
C ARG A 66 6.79 -6.23 -0.31
N VAL A 67 6.50 -5.55 0.79
CA VAL A 67 5.98 -6.17 2.03
C VAL A 67 4.61 -6.80 1.78
N ALA A 68 3.72 -6.12 1.04
CA ALA A 68 2.40 -6.67 0.72
C ALA A 68 2.48 -7.91 -0.19
N LEU A 69 3.35 -7.89 -1.22
CA LEU A 69 3.58 -9.05 -2.08
C LEU A 69 4.13 -10.25 -1.28
N ALA A 70 5.10 -10.02 -0.40
CA ALA A 70 5.62 -11.05 0.49
C ALA A 70 4.53 -11.59 1.44
N ALA A 71 3.70 -10.71 2.01
CA ALA A 71 2.58 -11.10 2.88
C ALA A 71 1.47 -11.85 2.11
N LEU A 72 1.32 -11.65 0.80
CA LEU A 72 0.46 -12.45 -0.07
C LEU A 72 1.07 -13.81 -0.44
N GLY A 73 2.34 -14.05 -0.08
CA GLY A 73 3.08 -15.26 -0.41
C GLY A 73 3.38 -15.34 -1.90
N VAL A 74 3.72 -14.21 -2.53
CA VAL A 74 4.31 -14.14 -3.87
C VAL A 74 5.80 -14.45 -3.75
N GLY A 75 6.31 -15.31 -4.64
CA GLY A 75 7.71 -15.71 -4.66
C GLY A 75 8.21 -16.18 -6.03
N PRO A 76 9.38 -16.85 -6.07
CA PRO A 76 9.99 -17.32 -7.30
C PRO A 76 9.08 -18.22 -8.15
N GLY A 77 8.93 -17.86 -9.42
CA GLY A 77 8.12 -18.62 -10.39
C GLY A 77 6.64 -18.23 -10.44
N ASP A 78 6.17 -17.38 -9.52
CA ASP A 78 4.83 -16.81 -9.58
C ASP A 78 4.74 -15.71 -10.65
N GLU A 79 3.54 -15.53 -11.20
CA GLU A 79 3.21 -14.39 -12.06
C GLU A 79 2.40 -13.36 -11.28
N VAL A 80 2.76 -12.08 -11.39
CA VAL A 80 1.95 -10.96 -10.88
C VAL A 80 1.50 -10.13 -12.07
N ILE A 81 0.19 -10.03 -12.26
CA ILE A 81 -0.37 -9.25 -13.36
C ILE A 81 -0.44 -7.79 -12.94
N THR A 82 0.15 -6.90 -13.73
CA THR A 82 0.06 -5.43 -13.56
C THR A 82 -0.06 -4.76 -14.93
N GLN A 83 0.01 -3.43 -14.99
CA GLN A 83 -0.14 -2.64 -16.22
C GLN A 83 1.20 -2.02 -16.66
N GLY A 84 1.39 -1.84 -17.98
CA GLY A 84 2.62 -1.24 -18.51
C GLY A 84 2.76 0.25 -18.21
N PHE A 85 1.65 0.97 -18.09
CA PHE A 85 1.65 2.39 -17.72
C PHE A 85 1.52 2.54 -16.20
N THR A 86 2.67 2.63 -15.54
CA THR A 86 2.79 2.84 -14.09
C THR A 86 4.19 3.38 -13.74
N PHE A 87 4.43 3.72 -12.49
CA PHE A 87 5.78 3.97 -11.98
C PHE A 87 6.57 2.66 -11.84
N VAL A 88 7.89 2.73 -12.03
CA VAL A 88 8.82 1.59 -12.09
C VAL A 88 8.73 0.67 -10.86
N ALA A 89 8.50 1.24 -9.68
CA ALA A 89 8.41 0.51 -8.41
C ALA A 89 7.37 -0.63 -8.41
N THR A 90 6.29 -0.49 -9.20
CA THR A 90 5.22 -1.48 -9.30
C THR A 90 5.76 -2.83 -9.77
N TRP A 91 6.52 -2.85 -10.86
CA TRP A 91 7.08 -4.09 -11.40
C TRP A 91 8.46 -4.42 -10.81
N GLU A 92 9.23 -3.44 -10.32
CA GLU A 92 10.46 -3.72 -9.55
C GLU A 92 10.13 -4.53 -8.30
N SER A 93 9.05 -4.19 -7.58
CA SER A 93 8.63 -4.93 -6.38
C SER A 93 8.24 -6.38 -6.69
N VAL A 94 7.73 -6.64 -7.91
CA VAL A 94 7.45 -8.01 -8.39
C VAL A 94 8.74 -8.76 -8.65
N LEU A 95 9.71 -8.13 -9.33
CA LEU A 95 11.01 -8.73 -9.60
C LEU A 95 11.81 -8.99 -8.32
N ASP A 96 11.74 -8.09 -7.34
CA ASP A 96 12.40 -8.25 -6.04
C ASP A 96 11.86 -9.44 -5.25
N ALA A 97 10.59 -9.80 -5.44
CA ALA A 97 10.00 -11.02 -4.89
C ALA A 97 10.46 -12.30 -5.62
N GLY A 98 11.22 -12.17 -6.71
CA GLY A 98 11.60 -13.28 -7.61
C GLY A 98 10.48 -13.70 -8.57
N ALA A 99 9.37 -12.98 -8.58
CA ALA A 99 8.21 -13.26 -9.44
C ALA A 99 8.37 -12.61 -10.83
N VAL A 100 7.45 -12.95 -11.74
CA VAL A 100 7.43 -12.47 -13.12
C VAL A 100 6.30 -11.47 -13.32
N PRO A 101 6.58 -10.20 -13.67
CA PRO A 101 5.53 -9.26 -14.02
C PRO A 101 4.90 -9.62 -15.37
N VAL A 102 3.58 -9.72 -15.39
CA VAL A 102 2.78 -9.94 -16.61
C VAL A 102 2.00 -8.67 -16.89
N PHE A 103 2.30 -7.99 -18.00
CA PHE A 103 1.69 -6.71 -18.32
C PHE A 103 0.36 -6.86 -19.07
N THR A 104 -0.65 -6.13 -18.58
CA THR A 104 -1.90 -5.84 -19.28
C THR A 104 -1.78 -4.54 -20.07
N GLU A 105 -2.64 -4.40 -21.06
CA GLU A 105 -3.00 -3.10 -21.62
C GLU A 105 -3.71 -2.21 -20.58
N VAL A 106 -3.77 -0.91 -20.87
CA VAL A 106 -4.60 0.07 -20.14
C VAL A 106 -5.81 0.47 -20.98
N ASP A 107 -6.87 0.91 -20.31
CA ASP A 107 -8.03 1.50 -20.98
C ASP A 107 -7.95 3.04 -21.01
N ASP A 108 -9.03 3.69 -21.45
CA ASP A 108 -9.14 5.15 -21.56
C ASP A 108 -9.00 5.89 -20.21
N THR A 109 -9.03 5.17 -19.08
CA THR A 109 -8.76 5.72 -17.74
C THR A 109 -7.27 5.73 -17.39
N PHE A 110 -6.41 5.26 -18.30
CA PHE A 110 -4.99 5.00 -18.07
C PHE A 110 -4.70 3.99 -16.96
N CYS A 111 -5.70 3.22 -16.55
CA CYS A 111 -5.57 2.14 -15.59
C CYS A 111 -5.74 0.79 -16.29
N MET A 112 -5.39 -0.29 -15.60
CA MET A 112 -5.51 -1.68 -16.06
C MET A 112 -6.88 -1.93 -16.71
N ASP A 113 -6.87 -2.48 -17.93
CA ASP A 113 -8.09 -2.91 -18.61
C ASP A 113 -8.55 -4.30 -18.09
N PRO A 114 -9.71 -4.41 -17.40
CA PRO A 114 -10.34 -5.69 -17.07
C PRO A 114 -10.44 -6.69 -18.23
N GLY A 115 -10.68 -6.21 -19.45
CA GLY A 115 -10.86 -7.06 -20.63
C GLY A 115 -9.57 -7.74 -21.06
N ASP A 116 -8.43 -7.07 -20.94
CA ASP A 116 -7.11 -7.67 -21.17
C ASP A 116 -6.64 -8.50 -19.97
N LEU A 117 -6.90 -8.03 -18.73
CA LEU A 117 -6.59 -8.76 -17.50
C LEU A 117 -7.08 -10.22 -17.54
N GLU A 118 -8.34 -10.47 -17.90
CA GLU A 118 -8.91 -11.83 -17.91
C GLU A 118 -8.16 -12.76 -18.89
N LYS A 119 -7.57 -12.21 -19.95
CA LYS A 119 -6.79 -12.98 -20.95
C LYS A 119 -5.36 -13.29 -20.50
N LYS A 120 -4.83 -12.53 -19.53
CA LYS A 120 -3.45 -12.68 -19.02
C LYS A 120 -3.35 -13.67 -17.87
N ILE A 121 -4.47 -14.07 -17.26
CA ILE A 121 -4.49 -15.02 -16.16
C ILE A 121 -4.02 -16.39 -16.64
N THR A 122 -3.05 -16.95 -15.92
CA THR A 122 -2.52 -18.31 -16.12
C THR A 122 -2.59 -19.11 -14.83
N SER A 123 -2.20 -20.39 -14.87
CA SER A 123 -2.06 -21.20 -13.65
C SER A 123 -0.93 -20.74 -12.72
N ARG A 124 -0.03 -19.87 -13.17
CA ARG A 124 1.05 -19.27 -12.35
C ARG A 124 0.65 -17.93 -11.73
N THR A 125 -0.49 -17.36 -12.09
CA THR A 125 -0.90 -16.05 -11.58
C THR A 125 -1.19 -16.12 -10.08
N ARG A 126 -0.37 -15.41 -9.30
CA ARG A 126 -0.43 -15.40 -7.83
C ARG A 126 -1.06 -14.13 -7.26
N ALA A 127 -0.95 -13.01 -7.95
CA ALA A 127 -1.56 -11.75 -7.55
C ALA A 127 -1.90 -10.87 -8.76
N ILE A 128 -2.83 -9.94 -8.57
CA ILE A 128 -3.14 -8.87 -9.52
C ILE A 128 -2.86 -7.54 -8.83
N LEU A 129 -2.09 -6.68 -9.48
CA LEU A 129 -1.58 -5.42 -8.96
C LEU A 129 -2.05 -4.26 -9.86
N PRO A 130 -3.33 -3.84 -9.79
CA PRO A 130 -3.81 -2.68 -10.52
C PRO A 130 -3.27 -1.39 -9.89
N VAL A 131 -3.06 -0.38 -10.73
CA VAL A 131 -2.54 0.92 -10.28
C VAL A 131 -3.58 1.99 -10.59
N HIS A 132 -3.96 2.75 -9.56
CA HIS A 132 -4.84 3.89 -9.66
C HIS A 132 -4.05 5.11 -10.14
N MET A 133 -3.81 5.18 -11.45
CA MET A 133 -2.89 6.15 -12.04
C MET A 133 -3.42 7.57 -12.04
N CYS A 134 -2.52 8.54 -11.82
CA CYS A 134 -2.76 9.97 -11.99
C CYS A 134 -3.98 10.52 -11.21
N GLY A 135 -4.26 9.98 -10.02
CA GLY A 135 -5.44 10.35 -9.22
C GLY A 135 -6.76 9.77 -9.74
N GLY A 136 -6.74 9.02 -10.84
CA GLY A 136 -7.87 8.29 -11.38
C GLY A 136 -8.14 7.00 -10.63
N GLN A 137 -9.20 6.31 -11.04
CA GLN A 137 -9.58 5.01 -10.49
C GLN A 137 -9.59 3.97 -11.61
N ALA A 138 -8.86 2.88 -11.40
CA ALA A 138 -9.10 1.66 -12.16
C ALA A 138 -10.57 1.23 -12.02
N ARG A 139 -11.08 0.44 -12.97
CA ARG A 139 -12.36 -0.26 -12.87
C ARG A 139 -12.31 -1.38 -11.81
N ILE A 140 -12.01 -0.99 -10.57
CA ILE A 140 -11.55 -1.88 -9.50
C ILE A 140 -12.60 -2.91 -9.09
N GLN A 141 -13.89 -2.55 -9.16
CA GLN A 141 -14.97 -3.50 -8.91
C GLN A 141 -15.01 -4.62 -9.96
N GLU A 142 -14.72 -4.31 -11.23
CA GLU A 142 -14.62 -5.31 -12.30
C GLU A 142 -13.37 -6.19 -12.12
N ILE A 143 -12.22 -5.56 -11.83
CA ILE A 143 -10.95 -6.26 -11.58
C ILE A 143 -11.08 -7.24 -10.41
N VAL A 144 -11.61 -6.80 -9.26
CA VAL A 144 -11.82 -7.66 -8.08
C VAL A 144 -12.81 -8.77 -8.39
N LYS A 145 -13.86 -8.50 -9.18
CA LYS A 145 -14.82 -9.55 -9.61
C LYS A 145 -14.16 -10.61 -10.49
N ILE A 146 -13.29 -10.22 -11.42
CA ILE A 146 -12.51 -11.16 -12.24
C ILE A 146 -11.58 -11.98 -11.35
N ALA A 147 -10.79 -11.31 -10.51
CA ALA A 147 -9.85 -11.95 -9.59
C ALA A 147 -10.52 -12.98 -8.68
N ALA A 148 -11.73 -12.68 -8.17
CA ALA A 148 -12.50 -13.58 -7.33
C ALA A 148 -12.91 -14.89 -8.04
N LYS A 149 -13.22 -14.86 -9.35
CA LYS A 149 -13.52 -16.08 -10.12
C LYS A 149 -12.35 -17.07 -10.13
N HIS A 150 -11.13 -16.55 -10.05
CA HIS A 150 -9.89 -17.31 -10.09
C HIS A 150 -9.23 -17.49 -8.71
N SER A 151 -9.84 -16.98 -7.64
CA SER A 151 -9.27 -16.97 -6.28
C SER A 151 -7.89 -16.29 -6.19
N ILE A 152 -7.67 -15.25 -6.98
CA ILE A 152 -6.40 -14.49 -7.02
C ILE A 152 -6.57 -13.23 -6.17
N PRO A 153 -5.67 -12.95 -5.20
CA PRO A 153 -5.71 -11.71 -4.44
C PRO A 153 -5.38 -10.48 -5.30
N VAL A 154 -6.03 -9.36 -4.98
CA VAL A 154 -5.75 -8.05 -5.58
C VAL A 154 -4.99 -7.19 -4.57
N LEU A 155 -3.84 -6.62 -4.98
CA LEU A 155 -3.11 -5.60 -4.24
C LEU A 155 -3.28 -4.27 -4.98
N GLU A 156 -4.01 -3.31 -4.43
CA GLU A 156 -4.22 -2.01 -5.06
C GLU A 156 -3.01 -1.08 -4.85
N ASP A 157 -2.36 -0.63 -5.91
CA ASP A 157 -1.40 0.47 -5.81
C ASP A 157 -2.15 1.82 -5.89
N THR A 158 -2.13 2.53 -4.76
CA THR A 158 -2.85 3.78 -4.51
C THR A 158 -1.86 4.94 -4.30
N ALA A 159 -0.59 4.78 -4.71
CA ALA A 159 0.46 5.77 -4.49
C ALA A 159 0.17 7.15 -5.10
N GLN A 160 -0.69 7.23 -6.13
CA GLN A 160 -1.08 8.48 -6.79
C GLN A 160 -2.55 8.86 -6.62
N SER A 161 -3.31 8.14 -5.80
CA SER A 161 -4.75 8.35 -5.63
C SER A 161 -5.19 8.28 -4.17
N CYS A 162 -4.27 8.53 -3.23
CA CYS A 162 -4.57 8.66 -1.81
C CYS A 162 -5.71 9.67 -1.58
N GLY A 163 -6.76 9.23 -0.88
CA GLY A 163 -7.99 9.99 -0.65
C GLY A 163 -9.08 9.82 -1.70
N GLY A 164 -8.79 9.14 -2.82
CA GLY A 164 -9.79 8.73 -3.80
C GLY A 164 -10.84 7.79 -3.19
N ARG A 165 -12.10 7.94 -3.61
CA ARG A 165 -13.22 7.11 -3.15
C ARG A 165 -14.11 6.70 -4.30
N LEU A 166 -14.61 5.48 -4.23
CA LEU A 166 -15.65 4.95 -5.10
C LEU A 166 -16.81 4.47 -4.24
N ASN A 167 -18.01 5.02 -4.46
CA ASN A 167 -19.22 4.67 -3.70
C ASN A 167 -19.04 4.79 -2.18
N GLY A 168 -18.32 5.84 -1.73
CA GLY A 168 -18.03 6.09 -0.31
C GLY A 168 -16.87 5.29 0.28
N LYS A 169 -16.41 4.22 -0.40
CA LYS A 169 -15.28 3.38 0.03
C LYS A 169 -13.95 3.91 -0.53
N GLY A 170 -12.90 3.94 0.29
CA GLY A 170 -11.58 4.44 -0.11
C GLY A 170 -10.88 3.51 -1.09
N LEU A 171 -10.18 4.07 -2.09
CA LEU A 171 -9.27 3.27 -2.92
C LEU A 171 -8.18 2.62 -2.04
N GLY A 172 -7.71 1.44 -2.42
CA GLY A 172 -6.82 0.63 -1.59
C GLY A 172 -7.54 -0.33 -0.63
N THR A 173 -8.88 -0.35 -0.62
CA THR A 173 -9.66 -1.20 0.29
C THR A 173 -10.62 -2.17 -0.43
N PHE A 174 -10.61 -2.20 -1.76
CA PHE A 174 -11.44 -3.10 -2.57
C PHE A 174 -10.83 -4.48 -2.73
N GLY A 175 -9.51 -4.56 -2.82
CA GLY A 175 -8.72 -5.77 -2.93
C GLY A 175 -8.43 -6.42 -1.58
N LYS A 176 -7.45 -7.32 -1.59
CA LYS A 176 -6.94 -8.00 -0.40
C LYS A 176 -6.09 -7.07 0.47
N ALA A 177 -5.39 -6.13 -0.15
CA ALA A 177 -4.66 -5.05 0.50
C ALA A 177 -4.52 -3.85 -0.45
N GLY A 178 -4.20 -2.69 0.09
CA GLY A 178 -3.81 -1.50 -0.65
C GLY A 178 -2.45 -0.98 -0.19
N ALA A 179 -1.65 -0.49 -1.12
CA ALA A 179 -0.35 0.13 -0.87
C ALA A 179 -0.40 1.62 -1.21
N PHE A 180 0.20 2.45 -0.34
CA PHE A 180 0.26 3.89 -0.47
C PHE A 180 1.72 4.36 -0.39
N SER A 181 2.01 5.47 -1.06
CA SER A 181 3.27 6.19 -0.94
C SER A 181 3.02 7.53 -0.26
N PHE A 182 3.97 7.92 0.60
CA PHE A 182 4.05 9.23 1.24
C PHE A 182 5.41 9.88 0.94
N ASP A 183 5.96 9.64 -0.25
CA ASP A 183 7.15 10.36 -0.72
C ASP A 183 6.91 11.88 -0.77
N ALA A 184 7.99 12.65 -0.90
CA ALA A 184 7.98 14.11 -0.84
C ALA A 184 6.98 14.80 -1.78
N VAL A 185 6.63 14.19 -2.92
CA VAL A 185 5.77 14.79 -3.95
C VAL A 185 4.37 14.14 -4.02
N LYS A 186 4.05 13.22 -3.11
CA LYS A 186 2.70 12.65 -3.00
C LYS A 186 1.69 13.64 -2.40
N THR A 187 0.41 13.35 -2.61
CA THR A 187 -0.71 14.13 -2.06
C THR A 187 -0.66 14.25 -0.54
N LEU A 188 -0.28 13.16 0.14
CA LEU A 188 0.05 13.13 1.56
C LEU A 188 1.52 12.70 1.67
N THR A 189 2.32 13.35 2.51
CA THR A 189 3.77 13.12 2.56
C THR A 189 4.30 13.02 3.99
N THR A 190 5.29 12.16 4.17
CA THR A 190 6.15 12.08 5.36
C THR A 190 7.62 12.34 5.00
N GLY A 191 7.87 12.98 3.85
CA GLY A 191 9.19 13.06 3.21
C GLY A 191 9.54 11.75 2.50
N GLU A 192 9.68 10.68 3.28
CA GLU A 192 9.74 9.30 2.79
C GLU A 192 8.80 8.44 3.65
N GLY A 193 8.02 7.58 3.01
CA GLY A 193 7.09 6.71 3.73
C GLY A 193 6.12 5.97 2.82
N GLY A 194 5.45 4.99 3.40
CA GLY A 194 4.36 4.27 2.77
C GLY A 194 3.44 3.64 3.80
N MET A 195 2.35 3.06 3.32
CA MET A 195 1.37 2.38 4.16
C MET A 195 0.80 1.19 3.41
N ILE A 196 0.55 0.11 4.14
CA ILE A 196 -0.29 -0.99 3.69
C ILE A 196 -1.59 -0.91 4.47
N VAL A 197 -2.73 -1.08 3.81
CA VAL A 197 -4.03 -1.24 4.48
C VAL A 197 -4.67 -2.57 4.11
N THR A 198 -5.38 -3.18 5.04
CA THR A 198 -6.09 -4.45 4.79
C THR A 198 -7.20 -4.67 5.83
N ASP A 199 -8.16 -5.52 5.48
CA ASP A 199 -9.15 -6.07 6.41
C ASP A 199 -8.79 -7.48 6.90
N ASP A 200 -7.72 -8.07 6.37
CA ASP A 200 -7.25 -9.41 6.72
C ASP A 200 -6.15 -9.34 7.79
N GLU A 201 -6.50 -9.77 9.01
CA GLU A 201 -5.60 -9.82 10.15
C GLU A 201 -4.37 -10.68 9.91
N ALA A 202 -4.51 -11.83 9.25
CA ALA A 202 -3.39 -12.72 8.98
C ALA A 202 -2.42 -12.09 7.95
N LEU A 203 -2.94 -11.34 6.97
CA LEU A 203 -2.09 -10.56 6.07
C LEU A 203 -1.38 -9.44 6.81
N TYR A 204 -2.09 -8.70 7.67
CA TYR A 204 -1.50 -7.64 8.50
C TYR A 204 -0.36 -8.17 9.38
N MET A 205 -0.56 -9.30 10.07
CA MET A 205 0.48 -9.91 10.92
C MET A 205 1.70 -10.33 10.10
N ARG A 206 1.52 -11.00 8.95
CA ARG A 206 2.65 -11.35 8.07
C ARG A 206 3.40 -10.12 7.55
N ALA A 207 2.67 -9.06 7.22
CA ALA A 207 3.28 -7.80 6.77
C ALA A 207 4.07 -7.13 7.92
N SER A 208 3.51 -7.10 9.12
CA SER A 208 4.11 -6.60 10.36
C SER A 208 5.44 -7.30 10.64
N GLU A 209 5.41 -8.63 10.67
CA GLU A 209 6.60 -9.46 10.88
C GLU A 209 7.63 -9.26 9.76
N TYR A 210 7.21 -9.28 8.49
CA TYR A 210 8.15 -9.20 7.36
C TYR A 210 8.92 -7.87 7.33
N HIS A 211 8.30 -6.74 7.68
CA HIS A 211 8.96 -5.45 7.60
C HIS A 211 9.93 -5.17 8.77
N ASP A 212 9.86 -5.95 9.86
CA ASP A 212 10.71 -5.79 11.04
C ASP A 212 11.26 -7.12 11.55
N HIS A 213 11.98 -7.84 10.67
CA HIS A 213 12.81 -8.99 11.04
C HIS A 213 12.08 -10.19 11.68
N GLY A 214 10.77 -10.32 11.47
CA GLY A 214 9.94 -11.36 12.07
C GLY A 214 9.59 -11.10 13.52
N HIS A 215 9.77 -9.88 14.02
CA HIS A 215 9.39 -9.53 15.39
C HIS A 215 7.88 -9.61 15.60
N LEU A 216 7.50 -10.11 16.77
CA LEU A 216 6.14 -10.01 17.27
C LEU A 216 6.00 -8.69 18.01
N HIS A 217 5.20 -7.78 17.46
CA HIS A 217 4.86 -6.50 18.10
C HIS A 217 3.61 -6.63 18.97
N ASP A 218 3.63 -7.59 19.89
CA ASP A 218 2.54 -7.80 20.84
C ASP A 218 2.30 -6.54 21.68
N PRO A 219 1.02 -6.12 21.87
CA PRO A 219 0.67 -4.92 22.62
C PRO A 219 0.95 -5.00 24.12
#